data_AF-A0A929A973-F1
#
_entry.id   AF-A0A929A973-F1
#
_cell.length_a   1.000
_cell.length_b   1.000
_cell.length_c   1.000
_cell.angle_alpha   90.00
_cell.angle_beta   90.00
_cell.angle_gamma   90.00
#
_symmetry.space_group_name_H-M   'P 1'
#
loop_
_entity.id
_entity.type
_entity.pdbx_description
1 polymer ?
#
loop_
_entity_poly.entity_id
_entity_poly.type
_entity_poly.pdbx_seq_one_letter_code
_entity_poly.pdbx_strand_id
1 'polypeptide(L)'
;MSDPLISDRTRNQDALAEESSEPVLLVNLFTPKEGHEDDFMRAQVGEYERLNGQVPGWIGNRLGRAVDGSGFVNIALFESLKLYQNW
;
A
#
# COMPACT_ATOMS: atom_id res chain seq x y z
N MET A 1 -27.05 7.90 15.19
CA MET A 1 -26.26 9.14 15.21
C MET A 1 -24.87 8.77 14.74
N SER A 2 -24.53 9.14 13.51
CA SER A 2 -23.22 8.83 12.92
C SER A 2 -22.22 9.90 13.35
N ASP A 3 -21.03 9.46 13.77
CA ASP A 3 -19.97 10.32 14.31
C ASP A 3 -19.43 11.26 13.22
N PRO A 4 -19.56 12.60 13.35
CA PRO A 4 -19.17 13.55 12.31
C PRO A 4 -17.66 13.60 12.05
N LEU A 5 -16.83 12.99 12.91
CA LEU A 5 -15.37 13.01 12.81
C LEU A 5 -14.79 12.05 11.76
N ILE A 6 -15.58 11.10 11.24
CA ILE A 6 -15.11 10.15 10.21
C ILE A 6 -15.22 10.76 8.79
N SER A 7 -16.16 11.69 8.58
CA SER A 7 -16.44 12.29 7.26
C SER A 7 -15.43 13.39 6.84
N ASP A 8 -14.74 13.98 7.81
CA ASP A 8 -13.89 15.16 7.59
C ASP A 8 -12.42 14.80 7.26
N ARG A 9 -11.97 13.58 7.62
CA ARG A 9 -10.60 13.12 7.29
C ARG A 9 -10.44 12.74 5.82
N THR A 10 -11.46 12.17 5.20
CA THR A 10 -11.40 11.72 3.81
C THR A 10 -11.32 12.91 2.85
N ARG A 11 -12.00 14.00 3.17
CA ARG A 11 -12.10 15.20 2.31
C ARG A 11 -10.84 16.07 2.31
N ASN A 12 -10.01 15.95 3.34
CA ASN A 12 -8.78 16.74 3.49
C ASN A 12 -7.53 16.04 2.91
N GLN A 13 -7.64 14.76 2.54
CA GLN A 13 -6.58 14.04 1.83
C GLN A 13 -6.60 14.38 0.33
N ASP A 14 -7.79 14.50 -0.28
CA ASP A 14 -7.93 14.73 -1.73
C ASP A 14 -7.40 16.12 -2.16
N ALA A 15 -7.56 17.16 -1.33
CA ALA A 15 -7.18 18.53 -1.68
C ALA A 15 -5.68 18.84 -1.51
N LEU A 16 -4.96 18.06 -0.67
CA LEU A 16 -3.50 18.12 -0.56
C LEU A 16 -2.82 17.17 -1.55
N ALA A 17 -3.57 16.28 -2.21
CA ALA A 17 -3.04 15.18 -2.98
C ALA A 17 -2.59 15.52 -4.41
N GLU A 18 -3.25 16.45 -5.08
CA GLU A 18 -3.01 16.67 -6.52
C GLU A 18 -1.62 17.26 -6.84
N GLU A 19 -0.97 17.92 -5.87
CA GLU A 19 0.36 18.55 -6.06
C GLU A 19 1.42 18.16 -5.01
N SER A 20 1.12 17.25 -4.09
CA SER A 20 2.09 16.84 -3.07
C SER A 20 3.25 16.07 -3.72
N SER A 21 4.43 16.70 -3.69
CA SER A 21 5.72 16.13 -4.12
C SER A 21 6.39 15.30 -3.02
N GLU A 22 5.76 15.21 -1.85
CA GLU A 22 6.28 14.52 -0.70
C GLU A 22 6.11 13.00 -0.82
N PRO A 23 7.07 12.21 -0.30
CA PRO A 23 6.98 10.76 -0.32
C PRO A 23 5.73 10.23 0.37
N VAL A 24 5.15 9.18 -0.21
CA VAL A 24 3.96 8.50 0.32
C VAL A 24 4.30 7.08 0.73
N LEU A 25 3.95 6.74 1.97
CA LEU A 25 4.00 5.38 2.48
C LEU A 25 2.61 4.75 2.45
N LEU A 26 2.44 3.69 1.68
CA LEU A 26 1.23 2.87 1.66
C LEU A 26 1.45 1.64 2.53
N VAL A 27 0.57 1.44 3.53
CA VAL A 27 0.57 0.27 4.40
C VAL A 27 -0.69 -0.54 4.13
N ASN A 28 -0.52 -1.71 3.51
CA ASN A 28 -1.61 -2.64 3.22
C ASN A 28 -1.54 -3.83 4.18
N LEU A 29 -2.69 -4.20 4.73
CA LEU A 29 -2.86 -5.39 5.55
C LEU A 29 -3.64 -6.43 4.77
N PHE A 30 -3.13 -7.65 4.72
CA PHE A 30 -3.75 -8.76 4.00
C PHE A 30 -3.97 -9.93 4.94
N THR A 31 -5.14 -10.54 4.85
CA THR A 31 -5.44 -11.84 5.45
C THR A 31 -5.77 -12.79 4.30
N PRO A 32 -4.81 -13.60 3.83
CA PRO A 32 -5.07 -14.61 2.82
C PRO A 32 -6.10 -15.61 3.33
N LYS A 33 -6.76 -16.28 2.37
CA LYS A 33 -7.57 -17.45 2.72
C LYS A 33 -6.68 -18.52 3.35
N GLU A 34 -7.22 -19.25 4.31
CA GLU A 34 -6.52 -20.34 5.01
C GLU A 34 -5.91 -21.32 3.99
N GLY A 35 -4.62 -21.63 4.18
CA GLY A 35 -3.86 -22.54 3.30
C GLY A 35 -3.30 -21.90 2.03
N HIS A 36 -3.54 -20.61 1.80
CA HIS A 36 -3.04 -19.86 0.63
C HIS A 36 -1.95 -18.83 0.99
N GLU A 37 -1.36 -18.91 2.16
CA GLU A 37 -0.36 -17.96 2.64
C GLU A 37 0.90 -17.95 1.75
N ASP A 38 1.37 -19.14 1.39
CA ASP A 38 2.56 -19.30 0.55
C ASP A 38 2.30 -18.88 -0.91
N ASP A 39 1.10 -19.16 -1.43
CA ASP A 39 0.65 -18.68 -2.75
C ASP A 39 0.58 -17.16 -2.79
N PHE A 40 0.02 -16.56 -1.73
CA PHE A 40 -0.05 -15.11 -1.57
C PHE A 40 1.36 -14.49 -1.55
N MET A 41 2.27 -15.06 -0.76
CA MET A 41 3.67 -14.61 -0.71
C MET A 41 4.35 -14.69 -2.07
N ARG A 42 4.20 -15.81 -2.79
CA ARG A 42 4.76 -15.99 -4.14
C ARG A 42 4.20 -14.95 -5.11
N ALA A 43 2.89 -14.72 -5.09
CA ALA A 43 2.25 -13.74 -5.95
C ALA A 43 2.75 -12.32 -5.69
N GLN A 44 2.88 -11.93 -4.41
CA GLN A 44 3.40 -10.61 -4.04
C GLN A 44 4.86 -10.42 -4.47
N VAL A 45 5.73 -11.42 -4.22
CA VAL A 45 7.14 -11.35 -4.63
C VAL A 45 7.28 -11.27 -6.15
N GLY A 46 6.55 -12.11 -6.89
CA GLY A 46 6.57 -12.09 -8.35
C GLY A 46 6.06 -10.77 -8.94
N GLU A 47 5.06 -10.16 -8.31
CA GLU A 47 4.60 -8.83 -8.72
C GLU A 47 5.68 -7.77 -8.49
N TYR A 48 6.40 -7.79 -7.36
CA TYR A 48 7.46 -6.81 -7.10
C TYR A 48 8.61 -6.91 -8.09
N GLU A 49 9.01 -8.13 -8.44
CA GLU A 49 10.02 -8.37 -9.48
C GLU A 49 9.56 -7.81 -10.83
N ARG A 50 8.27 -7.97 -11.16
CA ARG A 50 7.68 -7.44 -12.39
C ARG A 50 7.63 -5.91 -12.38
N LEU A 51 7.29 -5.29 -11.26
CA LEU A 51 7.15 -3.84 -11.16
C LEU A 51 8.51 -3.10 -11.08
N ASN A 52 9.60 -3.82 -10.79
CA ASN A 52 10.91 -3.22 -10.55
C ASN A 52 11.42 -2.44 -11.77
N GLY A 53 11.61 -1.13 -11.58
CA GLY A 53 12.00 -0.21 -12.64
C GLY A 53 10.92 0.10 -13.69
N GLN A 54 9.69 -0.40 -13.52
CA GLN A 54 8.58 -0.17 -14.46
C GLN A 54 7.55 0.85 -13.96
N VAL A 55 7.46 1.05 -12.64
CA VAL A 55 6.49 1.98 -12.04
C VAL A 55 7.18 3.31 -11.73
N PRO A 56 6.80 4.41 -12.41
CA PRO A 56 7.35 5.73 -12.11
C PRO A 56 7.13 6.13 -10.66
N GLY A 57 8.19 6.60 -10.00
CA GLY A 57 8.12 7.06 -8.61
C GLY A 57 7.98 5.95 -7.56
N TRP A 58 7.92 4.69 -7.95
CA TRP A 58 7.93 3.59 -6.99
C TRP A 58 9.36 3.31 -6.53
N ILE A 59 9.59 3.38 -5.21
CA ILE A 59 10.91 3.16 -4.61
C ILE A 59 11.10 1.70 -4.22
N GLY A 60 10.04 1.05 -3.75
CA GLY A 60 10.09 -0.36 -3.37
C GLY A 60 9.07 -0.73 -2.30
N ASN A 61 9.04 -2.04 -1.99
CA ASN A 61 8.13 -2.63 -1.01
C ASN A 61 8.88 -3.45 0.04
N ARG A 62 8.29 -3.53 1.23
CA ARG A 62 8.63 -4.51 2.27
C ARG A 62 7.39 -5.32 2.62
N LEU A 63 7.46 -6.62 2.33
CA LEU A 63 6.45 -7.60 2.75
C LEU A 63 6.90 -8.28 4.04
N GLY A 64 6.03 -8.30 5.03
CA GLY A 64 6.23 -8.98 6.31
C GLY A 64 5.06 -9.89 6.63
N ARG A 65 5.34 -11.05 7.22
CA ARG A 65 4.34 -11.93 7.82
C ARG A 65 4.17 -11.55 9.30
N ALA A 66 2.93 -11.45 9.78
CA ALA A 66 2.66 -11.26 11.20
C ALA A 66 3.16 -12.47 12.01
N VAL A 67 3.74 -12.22 13.19
CA VAL A 67 4.35 -13.28 14.03
C VAL A 67 3.30 -14.28 14.50
N ASP A 68 2.07 -13.85 14.73
CA ASP A 68 0.93 -14.69 15.12
C ASP A 68 0.28 -15.43 13.93
N GLY A 69 0.77 -15.22 12.72
CA GLY A 69 0.21 -15.81 11.50
C GLY A 69 -1.12 -15.21 11.04
N SER A 70 -1.61 -14.13 11.67
CA SER A 70 -2.90 -13.50 11.35
C SER A 70 -2.98 -12.87 9.96
N GLY A 71 -1.83 -12.63 9.33
CA GLY A 71 -1.78 -12.06 8.00
C GLY A 71 -0.40 -11.52 7.61
N PHE A 72 -0.43 -10.58 6.68
CA PHE A 72 0.73 -9.97 6.06
C PHE A 72 0.59 -8.45 6.01
N VAL A 73 1.73 -7.77 6.12
CA VAL A 73 1.85 -6.33 5.93
C VAL A 73 2.71 -6.07 4.71
N ASN A 74 2.19 -5.32 3.75
CA ASN A 74 3.01 -4.74 2.69
C ASN A 74 3.18 -3.24 2.96
N ILE A 75 4.41 -2.78 2.97
CA ILE A 75 4.78 -1.37 3.09
C ILE A 75 5.41 -0.94 1.78
N ALA A 76 4.73 -0.10 1.01
CA ALA A 76 5.21 0.43 -0.26
C ALA A 76 5.55 1.92 -0.14
N LEU A 77 6.65 2.35 -0.75
CA LEU A 77 7.09 3.73 -0.76
C LEU A 77 7.07 4.30 -2.18
N PHE A 78 6.46 5.48 -2.32
CA PHE A 78 6.45 6.27 -3.54
C PHE A 78 7.11 7.63 -3.30
N GLU A 79 7.73 8.19 -4.34
CA GLU A 79 8.35 9.52 -4.32
C GLU A 79 7.34 10.65 -4.12
N SER A 80 6.10 10.47 -4.61
CA SER A 80 5.04 11.47 -4.46
C SER A 80 3.65 10.85 -4.45
N LEU A 81 2.68 11.59 -3.90
CA LEU A 81 1.27 11.20 -3.89
C LEU A 81 0.69 11.11 -5.30
N LYS A 82 1.07 12.05 -6.17
CA LYS A 82 0.69 12.03 -7.58
C LYS A 82 1.16 10.76 -8.29
N LEU A 83 2.39 10.31 -8.06
CA LEU A 83 2.92 9.10 -8.70
C LEU A 83 2.23 7.84 -8.16
N TYR A 84 1.94 7.79 -6.86
CA TYR A 84 1.13 6.73 -6.28
C TYR A 84 -0.28 6.65 -6.88
N GLN A 85 -0.96 7.78 -7.06
CA GLN A 85 -2.33 7.81 -7.62
C GLN A 85 -2.41 7.43 -9.11
N ASN A 86 -1.29 7.47 -9.83
CA ASN A 86 -1.21 7.11 -11.26
C ASN A 86 -0.71 5.67 -11.49
N TRP A 87 -0.38 4.94 -10.43
CA TRP A 87 -0.03 3.53 -10.47
C TRP A 87 -1.29 2.65 -10.35
#